data_AF-A0A8R7TC65-F1
#
_entry.id   AF-A0A8R7TC65-F1
#
_cell.length_a   1.000
_cell.length_b   1.000
_cell.length_c   1.000
_cell.angle_alpha   90.00
_cell.angle_beta   90.00
_cell.angle_gamma   90.00
#
_symmetry.space_group_name_H-M   'P 1'
#
loop_
_entity.id
_entity.type
_entity.pdbx_description
1 polymer ?
#
loop_
_entity_poly.entity_id
_entity_poly.type
_entity_poly.pdbx_seq_one_letter_code
_entity_poly.pdbx_strand_id
1 'polypeptide(L)' 'MDCINLDDDTLKIRLADGNVHDDCRIMLGTDKRATITTNLSEFYHRAHIREGDICAFCFKVTENAALLSPCHRL' A
#
# COMPACT_ATOMS: atom_id res chain seq x y z
N MET A 1 -5.17 3.70 -16.62
CA MET A 1 -4.49 2.66 -15.82
C MET A 1 -3.44 3.43 -15.04
N ASP A 2 -3.80 3.85 -13.84
CA ASP A 2 -3.16 5.01 -13.22
C ASP A 2 -2.02 4.52 -12.32
N CYS A 3 -0.82 4.53 -12.85
CA CYS A 3 0.43 4.20 -12.15
C CYS A 3 1.13 5.51 -11.75
N ILE A 4 1.52 5.64 -10.47
CA ILE A 4 2.03 6.88 -9.85
C ILE A 4 3.53 6.82 -9.55
N ASN A 5 4.21 7.94 -9.80
CA ASN A 5 5.65 8.12 -9.71
C ASN A 5 6.30 7.60 -8.40
N LEU A 6 7.33 6.76 -8.52
CA LEU A 6 8.18 6.24 -7.44
C LEU A 6 9.26 7.24 -6.96
N ASP A 7 9.47 8.34 -7.68
CA ASP A 7 10.52 9.34 -7.36
C ASP A 7 10.37 10.00 -5.97
N ASP A 8 9.18 9.92 -5.35
CA ASP A 8 8.84 10.64 -4.10
C ASP A 8 8.57 9.72 -2.89
N ASP A 9 9.14 8.50 -2.84
CA ASP A 9 8.89 7.49 -1.77
C ASP A 9 7.38 7.14 -1.56
N THR A 10 6.53 7.55 -2.49
CA THR A 10 5.08 7.51 -2.33
C THR A 10 4.53 6.21 -2.88
N LEU A 11 3.80 5.49 -2.02
CA LEU A 11 3.10 4.27 -2.33
C LEU A 11 1.60 4.50 -2.24
N LYS A 12 0.88 4.19 -3.31
CA LYS A 12 -0.58 4.16 -3.23
C LYS A 12 -1.07 2.79 -2.83
N ILE A 13 -1.96 2.77 -1.86
CA ILE A 13 -2.67 1.55 -1.47
C ILE A 13 -4.10 1.67 -1.99
N ARG A 14 -4.49 0.71 -2.84
CA ARG A 14 -5.90 0.55 -3.23
C ARG A 14 -6.62 -0.29 -2.21
N LEU A 15 -7.92 -0.05 -2.02
CA LEU A 15 -8.79 -1.00 -1.36
C LEU A 15 -9.47 -1.91 -2.39
N ALA A 16 -10.04 -3.01 -1.90
CA ALA A 16 -10.76 -3.98 -2.74
C ALA A 16 -12.02 -3.38 -3.38
N ASP A 17 -12.54 -2.28 -2.84
CA ASP A 17 -13.63 -1.51 -3.43
C ASP A 17 -13.19 -0.67 -4.67
N GLY A 18 -11.91 -0.77 -5.06
CA GLY A 18 -11.33 -0.07 -6.21
C GLY A 18 -10.92 1.37 -5.91
N ASN A 19 -11.23 1.88 -4.73
CA ASN A 19 -10.86 3.24 -4.34
C ASN A 19 -9.37 3.28 -3.96
N VAL A 20 -8.65 4.23 -4.58
CA VAL A 20 -7.29 4.61 -4.18
C VAL A 20 -7.46 5.59 -3.03
N HIS A 21 -7.23 5.13 -1.80
CA HIS A 21 -7.61 5.96 -0.65
C HIS A 21 -6.47 6.81 -0.12
N ASP A 22 -5.22 6.33 -0.15
CA ASP A 22 -4.14 7.04 0.55
C ASP A 22 -2.81 6.99 -0.19
N ASP A 23 -2.13 8.15 -0.21
CA ASP A 23 -0.71 8.27 -0.48
C ASP A 23 0.03 7.85 0.80
N CYS A 24 0.41 6.58 0.86
CA CYS A 24 1.30 6.08 1.91
C CYS A 24 2.76 6.39 1.56
N ARG A 25 3.64 6.35 2.55
CA ARG A 25 5.08 6.46 2.32
C ARG A 25 5.77 5.14 2.59
N ILE A 26 6.59 4.67 1.63
CA ILE A 26 7.53 3.56 1.85
C ILE A 26 8.88 4.15 2.24
N MET A 27 9.46 3.62 3.31
CA MET A 27 10.86 3.86 3.68
C MET A 27 11.65 2.58 3.52
N LEU A 28 12.77 2.64 2.81
CA LEU A 28 13.71 1.53 2.71
C LEU A 28 14.71 1.60 3.87
N GLY A 29 14.68 0.59 4.75
CA GLY A 29 15.66 0.41 5.80
C GLY A 29 17.01 -0.07 5.27
N THR A 30 18.07 0.19 6.02
CA THR A 30 19.44 -0.30 5.73
C THR A 30 19.54 -1.82 5.78
N ASP A 31 18.57 -2.48 6.40
CA ASP A 31 18.40 -3.93 6.49
C ASP A 31 17.67 -4.53 5.27
N LYS A 32 17.49 -3.74 4.20
CA LYS A 32 16.78 -4.13 2.97
C LYS A 32 15.29 -4.43 3.19
N ARG A 33 14.70 -3.93 4.28
CA ARG A 33 13.26 -4.04 4.53
C ARG A 33 12.57 -2.74 4.14
N ALA A 34 11.44 -2.86 3.46
CA ALA A 34 10.55 -1.74 3.19
C ALA A 34 9.52 -1.62 4.31
N THR A 35 9.33 -0.43 4.84
CA THR A 35 8.33 -0.13 5.88
C THR A 35 7.34 0.90 5.36
N ILE A 36 6.05 0.62 5.48
CA ILE A 36 4.99 1.59 5.19
C ILE A 36 4.78 2.42 6.46
N THR A 37 4.82 3.74 6.34
CA THR A 37 4.77 4.65 7.50
C THR A 37 3.54 5.54 7.45
N THR A 38 3.58 6.61 6.66
CA THR A 38 2.50 7.60 6.54
C THR A 38 1.19 6.94 6.09
N ASN A 39 0.08 7.35 6.69
CA ASN A 39 -1.31 6.94 6.38
C ASN A 39 -1.64 5.44 6.52
N LEU A 40 -0.72 4.61 7.03
CA LEU A 40 -1.00 3.19 7.25
C LEU A 40 -2.08 2.96 8.32
N SER A 41 -2.10 3.76 9.38
CA SER A 41 -3.14 3.69 10.42
C SER A 41 -4.52 4.08 9.89
N GLU A 42 -4.58 5.06 8.98
CA GLU A 42 -5.82 5.49 8.34
C GLU A 42 -6.36 4.40 7.41
N PHE A 43 -5.47 3.77 6.62
CA PHE A 43 -5.79 2.59 5.84
C PHE A 43 -6.41 1.49 6.70
N TYR A 44 -5.79 1.15 7.84
CA TYR A 44 -6.34 0.12 8.75
C TYR A 44 -7.72 0.49 9.29
N HIS A 45 -7.92 1.75 9.68
CA HIS A 45 -9.21 2.24 10.15
C HIS A 45 -10.28 2.12 9.06
N ARG A 46 -9.98 2.57 7.82
CA ARG A 46 -10.93 2.57 6.70
C ARG A 46 -11.25 1.17 6.19
N ALA A 47 -10.26 0.30 6.16
CA ALA A 47 -10.42 -1.11 5.80
C ALA A 47 -11.08 -1.94 6.91
N HIS A 48 -11.35 -1.35 8.07
CA HIS A 48 -11.90 -2.01 9.26
C HIS A 48 -11.08 -3.23 9.72
N ILE A 49 -9.77 -3.18 9.51
CA ILE A 49 -8.83 -4.23 9.90
C ILE A 49 -8.62 -4.18 11.41
N ARG A 50 -8.60 -5.34 12.05
CA ARG A 50 -8.44 -5.53 13.49
C ARG A 50 -7.23 -6.40 13.78
N GLU A 51 -6.80 -6.39 15.04
CA GLU A 51 -5.79 -7.32 15.51
C GLU A 51 -6.24 -8.78 15.25
N GLY A 52 -5.35 -9.58 14.67
CA GLY A 52 -5.64 -10.96 14.25
C GLY A 52 -6.10 -11.11 12.80
N ASP A 53 -6.46 -10.03 12.11
CA ASP A 53 -6.83 -10.09 10.70
C ASP A 53 -5.61 -10.27 9.79
N ILE A 54 -5.78 -11.05 8.73
CA ILE A 54 -4.75 -11.27 7.73
C ILE A 54 -4.93 -10.26 6.60
N CYS A 55 -3.91 -9.44 6.38
CA CYS A 55 -3.84 -8.51 5.25
C CYS A 55 -2.91 -9.08 4.19
N ALA A 56 -3.46 -9.45 3.04
CA ALA A 56 -2.67 -9.88 1.88
C ALA A 56 -2.63 -8.76 0.85
N PHE A 57 -1.43 -8.45 0.35
CA PHE A 57 -1.23 -7.41 -0.66
C PHE A 57 -0.51 -7.99 -1.89
N CYS A 58 -0.98 -7.64 -3.07
CA CYS A 58 -0.24 -7.77 -4.30
C CYS A 58 0.64 -6.53 -4.48
N PHE A 59 1.95 -6.75 -4.57
CA PHE A 59 2.90 -5.69 -4.91
C PHE A 59 3.19 -5.74 -6.41
N LYS A 60 2.90 -4.64 -7.10
CA LYS A 60 3.20 -4.47 -8.51
C LYS A 60 4.10 -3.27 -8.71
N VAL A 61 5.28 -3.51 -9.27
CA VAL A 61 6.21 -2.47 -9.73
C VAL A 61 6.03 -2.31 -11.23
N THR A 62 5.96 -1.07 -11.68
CA THR A 62 6.05 -0.63 -13.07
C THR A 62 7.24 0.32 -13.18
N GLU A 63 7.68 0.63 -14.39
CA GLU A 63 8.83 1.51 -14.64
C GLU A 63 8.75 2.84 -13.88
N ASN A 64 7.53 3.33 -13.63
CA ASN A 64 7.30 4.61 -12.96
C ASN A 64 6.60 4.47 -11.61
N ALA A 65 6.19 3.29 -11.14
CA ALA A 65 5.30 3.21 -9.98
C ALA A 65 5.36 1.91 -9.19
N ALA A 66 5.11 2.00 -7.89
CA ALA A 66 4.76 0.86 -7.05
C ALA A 66 3.31 0.94 -6.59
N LEU A 67 2.59 -0.17 -6.67
CA LEU A 67 1.20 -0.29 -6.21
C LEU A 67 1.08 -1.47 -5.25
N LEU A 68 0.43 -1.22 -4.10
CA LEU A 68 -0.14 -2.27 -3.27
C LEU A 68 -1.65 -2.31 -3.48
N SER A 69 -2.17 -3.49 -3.80
CA SER A 69 -3.61 -3.75 -3.81
C SER A 69 -3.93 -4.93 -2.91
N PRO A 70 -5.06 -4.96 -2.20
CA PRO A 70 -5.40 -6.08 -1.36
C PRO A 70 -5.69 -7.26 -2.28
N CYS A 71 -5.23 -8.45 -1.93
CA CYS A 71 -5.70 -9.65 -2.60
C CYS A 71 -7.21 -9.72 -2.35
N HIS A 72 -8.02 -9.78 -3.41
CA HIS A 72 -9.44 -10.05 -3.23
C HIS A 72 -9.61 -11.31 -2.37
N ARG A 73 -10.55 -11.23 -1.41
CA ARG A 73 -10.93 -12.28 -0.46
C ARG A 73 -10.73 -13.69 -1.04
N LEU A 74 -10.06 -14.55 -0.27
CA LEU A 74 -10.38 -15.98 -0.28
C LEU A 74 -11.75 -16.19 0.36
#